data_AF-A0A8H6WBP2-F1
#
_entry.id   AF-A0A8H6WBP2-F1
#
_cell.length_a   1.000
_cell.length_b   1.000
_cell.length_c   1.000
_cell.angle_alpha   90.00
_cell.angle_beta   90.00
_cell.angle_gamma   90.00
#
_symmetry.space_group_name_H-M   'P 1'
#
loop_
_entity.id
_entity.type
_entity.pdbx_description
1 polymer ?
#
loop_
_entity_poly.entity_id
_entity_poly.type
_entity_poly.pdbx_seq_one_letter_code
_entity_poly.pdbx_strand_id
1 'polypeptide(L)'
;MQLLWVLTTLLMFITSLFSPALGQQKIHNQLPTDQLCTPAGECVACPPDEINEPYCQPFGSRRLMHCANGTAPSPIYHSSSPPSLDSPEGAAAHLLENPPLLDDRAVLPYAEQQIRQHTHDGETLAWASCGRIVAQERADFIEFVACNVLFAAVALFGVFTRARRMRMMQARQLAARIGLGR
;
A
#
# COMPACT_ATOMS: atom_id res chain seq x y z
N MET A 1 27.95 -4.71 34.90
CA MET A 1 28.14 -5.61 33.74
C MET A 1 26.82 -5.94 33.05
N GLN A 2 25.80 -6.50 33.73
CA GLN A 2 24.50 -6.81 33.11
C GLN A 2 23.71 -5.58 32.61
N LEU A 3 23.67 -4.50 33.39
CA LEU A 3 22.94 -3.27 33.00
C LEU A 3 23.56 -2.58 31.77
N LEU A 4 24.88 -2.67 31.62
CA LEU A 4 25.61 -2.10 30.49
C LEU A 4 25.32 -2.86 29.19
N TRP A 5 25.24 -4.20 29.27
CA TRP A 5 24.85 -5.07 28.15
C TRP A 5 23.41 -4.88 27.71
N VAL A 6 22.49 -4.64 28.64
CA VAL A 6 21.09 -4.34 28.32
C VAL A 6 20.96 -2.96 27.64
N LEU A 7 21.73 -1.96 28.10
CA LEU A 7 21.73 -0.64 27.49
C LEU A 7 22.33 -0.64 26.06
N THR A 8 23.39 -1.40 25.81
CA THR A 8 24.03 -1.45 24.48
C THR A 8 23.19 -2.24 23.47
N THR A 9 22.57 -3.34 23.89
CA THR A 9 21.65 -4.11 23.02
C THR A 9 20.40 -3.32 22.66
N LEU A 10 19.85 -2.56 23.62
CA LEU A 10 18.72 -1.67 23.37
C LEU A 10 19.08 -0.51 22.41
N LEU A 11 20.26 0.10 22.59
CA LEU A 11 20.71 1.20 21.74
C LEU A 11 20.93 0.75 20.29
N MET A 12 21.52 -0.44 20.08
CA MET A 12 21.70 -0.98 18.73
C MET A 12 20.37 -1.34 18.04
N PHE A 13 19.40 -1.87 18.78
CA PHE A 13 18.06 -2.16 18.26
C PHE A 13 17.32 -0.89 17.82
N ILE A 14 17.50 0.21 18.55
CA ILE A 14 16.90 1.51 18.21
C ILE A 14 17.55 2.09 16.95
N THR A 15 18.86 1.93 16.77
CA THR A 15 19.54 2.44 15.57
C THR A 15 19.22 1.67 14.29
N SER A 16 18.86 0.38 14.38
CA SER A 16 18.46 -0.41 13.21
C SER A 16 17.05 -0.10 12.69
N LEU A 17 16.21 0.58 13.49
CA LEU A 17 14.84 0.96 13.12
C LEU A 17 14.75 2.31 12.40
N PHE A 18 15.84 3.08 12.36
CA PHE A 18 15.91 4.39 11.71
C PHE A 18 16.95 4.37 10.59
N SER A 19 16.60 3.81 9.43
CA SER A 19 17.28 4.16 8.18
C SER A 19 16.59 5.40 7.57
N PRO A 20 17.26 6.56 7.48
CA PRO A 20 16.71 7.70 6.77
C PRO A 20 16.96 7.54 5.27
N ALA A 21 15.90 7.31 4.49
CA ALA A 21 15.96 7.45 3.04
C ALA A 21 15.79 8.93 2.68
N LEU A 22 16.89 9.61 2.33
CA LEU A 22 16.89 10.98 1.80
C LEU A 22 16.74 10.93 0.28
N GLY A 23 15.51 11.08 -0.22
CA GLY A 23 15.21 11.20 -1.65
C GLY A 23 15.24 12.66 -2.11
N GLN A 24 16.14 12.99 -3.03
CA GLN A 24 16.31 14.32 -3.62
C GLN A 24 15.33 14.51 -4.79
N GLN A 25 14.44 15.51 -4.70
CA GLN A 25 13.41 15.77 -5.71
C GLN A 25 13.94 16.71 -6.82
N LYS A 26 14.08 16.19 -8.04
CA LYS A 26 14.38 16.97 -9.25
C LYS A 26 13.08 17.23 -10.02
N ILE A 27 12.70 18.50 -10.14
CA ILE A 27 11.50 18.94 -10.87
C ILE A 27 11.86 19.07 -12.36
N HIS A 28 11.14 18.38 -13.24
CA HIS A 28 11.17 18.63 -14.68
C HIS A 28 9.85 19.29 -15.08
N ASN A 29 9.93 20.56 -15.50
CA ASN A 29 8.82 21.27 -16.15
C ASN A 29 8.88 20.96 -17.65
N GLN A 30 7.80 20.44 -18.23
CA GLN A 30 7.54 20.60 -19.67
C GLN A 30 6.03 20.48 -19.94
N LEU A 31 5.50 21.46 -20.66
CA LEU A 31 4.11 21.67 -21.10
C LEU A 31 4.09 21.65 -22.65
N PRO A 32 2.97 21.44 -23.35
CA PRO A 32 2.05 20.30 -23.36
C PRO A 32 2.05 19.59 -24.74
N THR A 33 1.80 18.29 -24.76
CA THR A 33 1.05 17.66 -25.87
C THR A 33 -0.40 17.59 -25.39
N ASP A 34 -1.36 17.92 -26.24
CA ASP A 34 -2.79 18.01 -25.90
C ASP A 34 -3.39 16.61 -25.73
N GLN A 35 -2.86 15.83 -24.78
CA GLN A 35 -3.33 14.49 -24.42
C GLN A 35 -4.11 14.60 -23.12
N LEU A 36 -5.39 14.23 -23.18
CA LEU A 36 -6.25 14.18 -22.01
C LEU A 36 -6.12 12.80 -21.37
N CYS A 37 -5.49 12.75 -20.19
CA CYS A 37 -5.37 11.54 -19.39
C CYS A 37 -6.43 11.52 -18.27
N THR A 38 -7.21 10.45 -18.20
CA THR A 38 -8.21 10.21 -17.16
C THR A 38 -7.84 9.01 -16.30
N PRO A 39 -8.16 9.01 -15.00
CA PRO A 39 -7.86 7.89 -14.12
C PRO A 39 -8.78 6.71 -14.44
N ALA A 40 -8.18 5.54 -14.63
CA ALA A 40 -8.88 4.29 -14.95
C ALA A 40 -8.83 3.25 -13.82
N GLY A 41 -7.87 3.38 -12.89
CA GLY A 41 -7.66 2.42 -11.81
C GLY A 41 -7.57 3.04 -10.41
N GLU A 42 -7.58 2.16 -9.41
CA GLU A 42 -7.36 2.52 -8.01
C GLU A 42 -5.90 2.95 -7.74
N CYS A 43 -5.69 3.64 -6.63
CA CYS A 43 -4.36 4.00 -6.15
C CYS A 43 -3.77 2.82 -5.37
N VAL A 44 -2.71 2.23 -5.91
CA VAL A 44 -2.05 1.03 -5.38
C VAL A 44 -0.57 1.29 -5.11
N ALA A 45 0.00 0.53 -4.18
CA ALA A 45 1.42 0.62 -3.86
C ALA A 45 2.27 0.21 -5.07
N CYS A 46 3.38 0.91 -5.28
CA CYS A 46 4.34 0.51 -6.29
C CYS A 46 5.07 -0.77 -5.89
N PRO A 47 5.37 -1.66 -6.86
CA PRO A 47 6.20 -2.81 -6.59
C PRO A 47 7.64 -2.35 -6.27
N PRO A 48 8.40 -3.14 -5.50
CA PRO A 48 9.68 -2.70 -4.93
C PRO A 48 10.76 -2.43 -5.98
N ASP A 49 10.67 -3.06 -7.15
CA ASP A 49 11.56 -2.91 -8.29
C ASP A 49 11.31 -1.61 -9.09
N GLU A 50 10.10 -1.06 -9.03
CA GLU A 50 9.70 0.14 -9.79
C GLU A 50 9.51 1.38 -8.88
N ILE A 51 9.81 1.29 -7.59
CA ILE A 51 9.52 2.37 -6.62
C ILE A 51 10.24 3.69 -6.93
N ASN A 52 11.35 3.62 -7.68
CA ASN A 52 12.15 4.78 -8.08
C ASN A 52 11.66 5.42 -9.38
N GLU A 53 10.67 4.84 -10.05
CA GLU A 53 10.09 5.40 -11.26
C GLU A 53 9.31 6.70 -10.95
N PRO A 54 9.25 7.66 -11.89
CA PRO A 54 8.65 8.96 -11.64
C PRO A 54 7.15 8.88 -11.36
N TYR A 55 6.45 7.88 -11.89
CA TYR A 55 5.03 7.64 -11.61
C TYR A 55 4.77 7.06 -10.21
N CYS A 56 5.81 6.68 -9.47
CA CYS A 56 5.71 6.27 -8.07
C CYS A 56 6.02 7.42 -7.11
N GLN A 57 6.63 8.51 -7.57
CA GLN A 57 7.06 9.60 -6.70
C GLN A 57 5.94 10.64 -6.52
N PRO A 58 5.79 11.25 -5.33
CA PRO A 58 6.61 11.10 -4.12
C PRO A 58 6.11 10.05 -3.11
N PHE A 59 4.97 9.42 -3.37
CA PHE A 59 4.22 8.65 -2.35
C PHE A 59 4.47 7.13 -2.41
N GLY A 60 5.29 6.65 -3.35
CA GLY A 60 5.46 5.22 -3.61
C GLY A 60 4.16 4.55 -4.09
N SER A 61 3.21 5.32 -4.63
CA SER A 61 1.88 4.85 -5.01
C SER A 61 1.55 5.29 -6.44
N ARG A 62 0.96 4.38 -7.22
CA ARG A 62 0.60 4.57 -8.63
C ARG A 62 -0.85 4.22 -8.92
N ARG A 63 -1.40 4.82 -9.97
CA ARG A 63 -2.71 4.48 -10.54
C ARG A 63 -2.66 4.38 -12.05
N LEU A 64 -3.51 3.53 -12.63
CA LEU A 64 -3.65 3.41 -14.07
C LEU A 64 -4.41 4.61 -14.63
N MET A 65 -3.95 5.11 -15.78
CA MET A 65 -4.52 6.22 -16.53
C MET A 65 -4.78 5.79 -17.97
N HIS A 66 -5.87 6.28 -18.55
CA HIS A 66 -6.14 6.21 -19.99
C HIS A 66 -5.90 7.59 -20.59
N CYS A 67 -5.00 7.67 -21.56
CA CYS A 67 -4.67 8.91 -22.26
C CYS A 67 -5.17 8.85 -23.70
N ALA A 68 -5.94 9.85 -24.11
CA ALA A 68 -6.38 10.02 -25.50
C ALA A 68 -5.87 11.35 -26.06
N ASN A 69 -5.61 11.41 -27.37
CA ASN A 69 -5.31 12.67 -28.04
C ASN A 69 -6.55 13.58 -27.98
N GLY A 70 -6.41 14.80 -27.44
CA GLY A 70 -7.49 15.78 -27.23
C GLY A 70 -8.14 16.31 -28.51
N THR A 71 -7.64 15.91 -29.68
CA THR A 71 -8.26 16.17 -30.99
C THR A 71 -9.29 15.11 -31.40
N ALA A 72 -9.45 14.04 -30.64
CA ALA A 72 -10.54 13.09 -30.84
C ALA A 72 -11.86 13.76 -30.36
N PRO A 73 -12.92 13.80 -31.20
CA PRO A 73 -14.21 14.27 -30.74
C PRO A 73 -14.60 13.45 -29.52
N SER A 74 -14.84 14.12 -28.39
CA SER A 74 -15.45 13.48 -27.24
C SER A 74 -16.69 12.73 -27.75
N PRO A 75 -16.84 11.41 -27.53
CA PRO A 75 -18.16 10.83 -27.70
C PRO A 75 -19.03 11.57 -26.69
N ILE A 76 -19.91 12.41 -27.23
CA ILE A 76 -20.90 13.11 -26.44
C ILE A 76 -21.67 12.02 -25.72
N TYR A 77 -21.37 11.83 -24.44
CA TYR A 77 -22.21 11.09 -23.53
C TYR A 77 -23.49 11.91 -23.40
N HIS A 78 -24.37 11.78 -24.39
CA HIS A 78 -25.76 12.05 -24.22
C HIS A 78 -26.26 11.02 -23.22
N SER A 79 -26.28 11.47 -21.97
CA SER A 79 -27.06 10.90 -20.89
C SER A 79 -28.48 10.69 -21.40
N SER A 80 -28.73 9.48 -21.89
CA SER A 80 -30.04 8.92 -22.08
C SER A 80 -30.02 7.60 -21.33
N SER A 81 -30.90 7.56 -20.34
CA SER A 81 -31.39 6.44 -19.54
C SER A 81 -31.12 5.03 -20.06
N PRO A 82 -30.92 4.05 -19.14
CA PRO A 82 -30.48 2.70 -19.48
C PRO A 82 -31.57 1.89 -20.19
N PRO A 83 -31.27 1.16 -21.27
CA PRO A 83 -32.00 -0.05 -21.58
C PRO A 83 -31.53 -1.15 -20.62
N SER A 84 -32.51 -1.85 -20.07
CA SER A 84 -32.45 -2.99 -19.18
C SER A 84 -31.46 -4.08 -19.60
N LEU A 85 -30.86 -4.69 -18.58
CA LEU A 85 -30.24 -6.02 -18.58
C LEU A 85 -30.85 -6.97 -19.60
N ASP A 86 -30.00 -7.62 -20.39
CA ASP A 86 -30.16 -9.04 -20.66
C ASP A 86 -28.83 -9.78 -20.41
N SER A 87 -29.02 -10.95 -19.80
CA SER A 87 -28.08 -11.87 -19.15
C SER A 87 -26.86 -12.30 -20.00
N PRO A 88 -25.70 -12.62 -19.39
CA PRO A 88 -24.50 -13.13 -20.07
C PRO A 88 -24.59 -14.64 -20.43
N GLU A 89 -25.71 -15.10 -20.99
CA GLU A 89 -25.91 -16.52 -21.34
C GLU A 89 -25.88 -16.83 -22.84
N GLY A 90 -25.79 -15.83 -23.72
CA GLY A 90 -25.83 -16.04 -25.18
C GLY A 90 -24.48 -16.32 -25.86
N ALA A 91 -23.35 -15.94 -25.26
CA ALA A 91 -22.05 -15.99 -25.95
C ALA A 91 -21.47 -17.41 -26.06
N ALA A 92 -21.88 -18.34 -25.19
CA ALA A 92 -21.36 -19.72 -25.21
C ALA A 92 -22.09 -20.64 -26.21
N ALA A 93 -23.29 -20.29 -26.67
CA ALA A 93 -24.10 -21.15 -27.53
C ALA A 93 -23.73 -21.06 -29.02
N HIS A 94 -23.05 -20.00 -29.46
CA HIS A 94 -22.75 -19.79 -30.88
C HIS A 94 -21.43 -20.43 -31.35
N LEU A 95 -20.66 -21.04 -30.44
CA LEU A 95 -19.38 -21.69 -30.74
C LEU A 95 -19.50 -23.20 -31.03
N LEU A 96 -20.71 -23.78 -31.05
CA LEU A 96 -20.90 -25.23 -31.20
C LEU A 96 -21.55 -25.69 -32.51
N GLU A 97 -21.99 -24.77 -33.39
CA GLU A 97 -22.73 -25.16 -34.61
C GLU A 97 -21.85 -25.26 -35.87
N ASN A 98 -20.62 -24.73 -35.88
CA ASN A 98 -19.70 -24.89 -37.02
C ASN A 98 -18.24 -24.90 -36.55
N PRO A 99 -17.53 -26.04 -36.57
CA PRO A 99 -16.09 -26.03 -36.39
C PRO A 99 -15.43 -25.56 -37.69
N PRO A 100 -14.79 -24.37 -37.75
CA PRO A 100 -13.90 -24.07 -38.86
C PRO A 100 -12.71 -25.04 -38.77
N LEU A 101 -12.62 -25.91 -39.77
CA LEU A 101 -11.42 -26.66 -40.11
C LEU A 101 -10.30 -25.66 -40.42
N LEU A 102 -9.43 -25.30 -39.48
CA LEU A 102 -8.25 -24.48 -39.83
C LEU A 102 -7.12 -24.48 -38.79
N ASP A 103 -6.00 -25.09 -39.20
CA ASP A 103 -4.58 -24.90 -38.85
C ASP A 103 -4.22 -24.31 -37.47
N ASP A 104 -3.60 -25.16 -36.62
CA ASP A 104 -3.04 -24.86 -35.28
C ASP A 104 -1.98 -23.74 -35.25
N ARG A 105 -1.55 -23.20 -36.41
CA ARG A 105 -0.58 -22.10 -36.49
C ARG A 105 -1.18 -20.69 -36.31
N ALA A 106 -2.50 -20.54 -36.24
CA ALA A 106 -3.17 -19.22 -36.22
C ALA A 106 -3.66 -18.73 -34.85
N VAL A 107 -3.47 -19.50 -33.76
CA VAL A 107 -4.04 -19.18 -32.44
C VAL A 107 -3.26 -18.09 -31.68
N LEU A 108 -1.93 -18.01 -31.86
CA LEU A 108 -1.09 -16.99 -31.21
C LEU A 108 -1.40 -15.54 -31.62
N PRO A 109 -1.65 -15.19 -32.90
CA PRO A 109 -1.91 -13.81 -33.28
C PRO A 109 -3.30 -13.29 -32.88
N TYR A 110 -4.28 -14.16 -32.58
CA TYR A 110 -5.65 -13.71 -32.26
C TYR A 110 -5.81 -13.22 -30.81
N ALA A 111 -5.17 -13.89 -29.84
CA ALA A 111 -5.19 -13.46 -28.44
C ALA A 111 -4.44 -12.12 -28.24
N GLU A 112 -3.32 -11.93 -28.93
CA GLU A 112 -2.58 -10.65 -28.97
C GLU A 112 -3.43 -9.52 -29.57
N GLN A 113 -4.23 -9.85 -30.58
CA GLN A 113 -5.06 -8.89 -31.30
C GLN A 113 -6.29 -8.46 -30.50
N GLN A 114 -6.90 -9.37 -29.71
CA GLN A 114 -8.03 -9.02 -28.83
C GLN A 114 -7.62 -8.15 -27.64
N ILE A 115 -6.41 -8.31 -27.09
CA ILE A 115 -5.87 -7.38 -26.08
C ILE A 115 -5.72 -5.97 -26.68
N ARG A 116 -5.29 -5.89 -27.95
CA ARG A 116 -5.18 -4.63 -28.69
C ARG A 116 -6.53 -4.03 -29.09
N GLN A 117 -7.57 -4.85 -29.20
CA GLN A 117 -8.90 -4.43 -29.65
C GLN A 117 -9.77 -3.90 -28.49
N HIS A 118 -9.44 -4.26 -27.24
CA HIS A 118 -10.10 -3.72 -26.05
C HIS A 118 -9.51 -2.38 -25.57
N THR A 119 -8.33 -1.98 -26.05
CA THR A 119 -7.88 -0.59 -26.00
C THR A 119 -8.59 0.18 -27.11
N HIS A 120 -9.68 0.84 -26.74
CA HIS A 120 -10.51 1.68 -27.61
C HIS A 120 -9.63 2.63 -28.46
N ASP A 121 -9.99 2.78 -29.72
CA ASP A 121 -9.25 3.46 -30.78
C ASP A 121 -8.54 4.75 -30.32
N GLY A 122 -7.22 4.66 -30.09
CA GLY A 122 -6.37 5.82 -29.75
C GLY A 122 -6.14 6.08 -28.26
N GLU A 123 -6.63 5.22 -27.36
CA GLU A 123 -6.33 5.28 -25.92
C GLU A 123 -5.01 4.56 -25.60
N THR A 124 -4.08 5.24 -24.93
CA THR A 124 -2.83 4.67 -24.41
C THR A 124 -2.91 4.45 -22.90
N LEU A 125 -2.47 3.27 -22.45
CA LEU A 125 -2.35 2.96 -21.03
C LEU A 125 -1.10 3.63 -20.46
N ALA A 126 -1.26 4.35 -19.36
CA ALA A 126 -0.17 5.03 -18.67
C ALA A 126 -0.29 4.87 -17.16
N TRP A 127 0.82 5.06 -16.46
CA TRP A 127 0.86 5.13 -15.00
C TRP A 127 1.06 6.57 -14.57
N ALA A 128 0.32 6.99 -13.55
CA ALA A 128 0.53 8.27 -12.88
C ALA A 128 0.68 8.07 -11.38
N SER A 129 1.38 9.01 -10.75
CA SER A 129 1.41 9.06 -9.29
C SER A 129 0.02 9.40 -8.75
N CYS A 130 -0.29 8.82 -7.61
CA CYS A 130 -1.52 9.07 -6.87
C CYS A 130 -1.21 9.40 -5.42
N GLY A 131 -2.26 9.66 -4.63
CA GLY A 131 -2.11 10.03 -3.23
C GLY A 131 -1.60 8.90 -2.34
N ARG A 132 -1.51 9.19 -1.04
CA ARG A 132 -1.18 8.19 -0.02
C ARG A 132 -2.32 7.20 0.18
N ILE A 133 -1.98 5.94 0.41
CA ILE A 133 -2.93 4.87 0.68
C ILE A 133 -3.16 4.81 2.21
N VAL A 134 -4.19 5.53 2.67
CA VAL A 134 -4.49 5.71 4.11
C VAL A 134 -4.70 4.40 4.86
N ALA A 135 -5.26 3.38 4.19
CA ALA A 135 -5.48 2.08 4.80
C ALA A 135 -4.17 1.40 5.21
N GLN A 136 -3.15 1.49 4.36
CA GLN A 136 -1.83 0.93 4.61
C GLN A 136 -1.08 1.75 5.67
N GLU A 137 -1.03 3.07 5.52
CA GLU A 137 -0.34 3.93 6.49
C GLU A 137 -0.93 3.83 7.91
N ARG A 138 -2.24 3.63 8.02
CA ARG A 138 -2.91 3.41 9.31
C ARG A 138 -2.41 2.14 9.98
N ALA A 139 -2.23 1.05 9.24
CA ALA A 139 -1.74 -0.20 9.80
C ALA A 139 -0.32 -0.03 10.35
N ASP A 140 0.57 0.58 9.56
CA ASP A 140 1.96 0.86 9.94
C ASP A 140 2.03 1.79 11.17
N PHE A 141 1.15 2.79 11.23
CA PHE A 141 1.05 3.68 12.39
C PHE A 141 0.60 2.94 13.66
N ILE A 142 -0.37 2.04 13.56
CA ILE A 142 -0.85 1.26 14.71
C ILE A 142 0.25 0.31 15.21
N GLU A 143 1.02 -0.29 14.32
CA GLU A 143 2.19 -1.09 14.70
C GLU A 143 3.21 -0.26 15.49
N PHE A 144 3.55 0.93 15.00
CA PHE A 144 4.45 1.85 15.69
C PHE A 144 3.93 2.22 17.08
N VAL A 145 2.64 2.56 17.20
CA VAL A 145 2.02 2.92 18.49
C VAL A 145 2.04 1.72 19.44
N ALA A 146 1.69 0.52 18.96
CA ALA A 146 1.66 -0.69 19.76
C ALA A 146 3.04 -1.02 20.35
N CYS A 147 4.11 -0.88 19.55
CA CYS A 147 5.49 -1.05 20.01
C CYS A 147 5.86 -0.08 21.14
N ASN A 148 5.49 1.20 21.02
CA ASN A 148 5.77 2.19 22.07
C ASN A 148 4.96 1.91 23.36
N VAL A 149 3.70 1.50 23.23
CA VAL A 149 2.86 1.11 24.37
C VAL A 149 3.45 -0.10 25.09
N LEU A 150 3.97 -1.09 24.35
CA LEU A 150 4.65 -2.24 24.93
C LEU A 150 5.87 -1.82 25.77
N PHE A 151 6.73 -0.93 25.25
CA PHE A 151 7.88 -0.43 26.00
C PHE A 151 7.45 0.35 27.25
N ALA A 152 6.42 1.19 27.15
CA ALA A 152 5.87 1.90 28.30
C ALA A 152 5.33 0.93 29.37
N ALA A 153 4.63 -0.14 28.97
CA ALA A 153 4.11 -1.15 29.87
C ALA A 153 5.23 -1.90 30.61
N VAL A 154 6.30 -2.30 29.91
CA VAL A 154 7.47 -2.94 30.51
C VAL A 154 8.15 -2.02 31.52
N ALA A 155 8.33 -0.74 31.18
CA ALA A 155 8.92 0.25 32.09
C ALA A 155 8.07 0.43 33.36
N LEU A 156 6.75 0.60 33.20
CA LEU A 156 5.80 0.74 34.32
C LEU A 156 5.79 -0.52 35.19
N PHE A 157 5.85 -1.71 34.61
CA PHE A 157 5.93 -2.97 35.35
C PHE A 157 7.21 -3.03 36.20
N GLY A 158 8.36 -2.64 35.65
CA GLY A 158 9.62 -2.53 36.40
C GLY A 158 9.53 -1.56 37.58
N VAL A 159 8.92 -0.38 37.39
CA VAL A 159 8.70 0.59 38.46
C VAL A 159 7.73 0.05 39.52
N PHE A 160 6.63 -0.57 39.10
CA PHE A 160 5.63 -1.13 40.00
C PHE A 160 6.20 -2.24 40.88
N THR A 161 6.95 -3.18 40.28
CA THR A 161 7.60 -4.28 41.03
C THR A 161 8.63 -3.74 42.01
N ARG A 162 9.46 -2.76 41.61
CA ARG A 162 10.41 -2.08 42.50
C ARG A 162 9.69 -1.37 43.64
N ALA A 163 8.64 -0.60 43.35
CA ALA A 163 7.86 0.12 44.35
C ALA A 163 7.23 -0.85 45.37
N ARG A 164 6.66 -1.97 44.89
CA ARG A 164 6.08 -3.01 45.75
C ARG A 164 7.15 -3.67 46.62
N ARG A 165 8.32 -3.98 46.07
CA ARG A 165 9.46 -4.54 46.83
C ARG A 165 9.92 -3.59 47.93
N MET A 166 10.04 -2.30 47.64
CA MET A 166 10.43 -1.28 48.63
C MET A 166 9.38 -1.15 49.75
N ARG A 167 8.09 -1.12 49.40
CA ARG A 167 6.99 -1.07 50.38
C ARG A 167 6.98 -2.30 51.30
N MET A 168 7.20 -3.49 50.76
CA MET A 168 7.29 -4.72 51.57
C MET A 168 8.48 -4.71 52.54
N MET A 169 9.63 -4.19 52.13
CA MET A 169 10.80 -4.07 53.02
C MET A 169 10.56 -3.06 54.14
N GLN A 170 9.95 -1.91 53.84
CA GLN A 170 9.57 -0.92 54.86
C GLN A 170 8.55 -1.49 55.85
N ALA A 171 7.55 -2.24 55.35
CA ALA A 171 6.58 -2.92 56.21
C ALA A 171 7.25 -3.94 57.15
N ARG A 172 8.22 -4.70 56.65
CA ARG A 172 9.02 -5.62 57.49
C ARG A 172 9.84 -4.89 58.55
N GLN A 173 10.47 -3.76 58.20
CA GLN A 173 11.20 -2.94 59.16
C GLN A 173 10.30 -2.35 60.25
N LEU A 174 9.08 -1.93 59.89
CA LEU A 174 8.09 -1.45 60.86
C LEU A 174 7.59 -2.59 61.77
N ALA A 175 7.24 -3.75 61.20
CA ALA A 175 6.80 -4.92 61.98
C ALA A 175 7.87 -5.43 62.94
N ALA A 176 9.15 -5.42 62.53
CA ALA A 176 10.28 -5.77 63.39
C ALA A 176 10.44 -4.82 64.59
N ARG A 177 10.07 -3.54 64.44
CA ARG A 177 10.08 -2.57 65.54
C ARG A 177 8.90 -2.72 66.50
N ILE A 178 7.75 -3.20 66.03
CA ILE A 178 6.52 -3.36 66.83
C ILE A 178 6.45 -4.76 67.49
N GLY A 179 7.33 -5.70 67.13
CA GLY A 179 7.36 -7.04 67.72
C GLY A 179 6.31 -8.01 67.17
N LEU A 180 5.61 -7.64 66.09
CA LEU A 180 4.54 -8.42 65.43
C LEU A 180 5.04 -9.52 64.47
N GLY A 181 6.33 -9.85 64.49
CA GLY A 181 6.99 -10.69 63.48
C GLY A 181 7.30 -12.13 63.89
N ARG A 182 6.66 -12.65 64.95
CA ARG A 182 6.86 -14.02 65.44
C ARG A 182 5.54 -14.78 65.49
#